data_AF-A0A0F2DEL3-F1
#
_entry.id   AF-A0A0F2DEL3-F1
#
_cell.length_a   1.000
_cell.length_b   1.000
_cell.length_c   1.000
_cell.angle_alpha   90.00
_cell.angle_beta   90.00
_cell.angle_gamma   90.00
#
_symmetry.space_group_name_H-M   'P 1'
#
loop_
_entity.id
_entity.type
_entity.pdbx_description
1 polymer ?
#
loop_
_entity_poly.entity_id
_entity_poly.type
_entity_poly.pdbx_seq_one_letter_code
_entity_poly.pdbx_strand_id
1 'polypeptide(L)' 'MFSEQRRREEQALLAQDYALEQAEEKGLERGKVEGREEGKLFAFLDMVRQGLLTSEVASQQLGMSVSEFEKLL' A
#
# COMPACT_ATOMS: atom_id res chain seq x y z
N MET A 1 -14.75 19.25 -42.61
CA MET A 1 -14.97 19.67 -41.20
C MET A 1 -15.34 18.46 -40.32
N PHE A 2 -14.54 17.39 -40.34
CA PHE A 2 -14.80 16.15 -39.57
C PHE A 2 -13.54 15.61 -38.84
N SER A 3 -12.38 16.22 -39.09
CA SER A 3 -11.07 15.72 -38.65
C SER A 3 -10.67 16.19 -37.24
N GLU A 4 -11.19 17.33 -36.76
CA GLU A 4 -10.86 17.82 -35.42
C GLU A 4 -11.70 17.16 -34.31
N GLN A 5 -12.96 16.83 -34.61
CA GLN A 5 -13.85 16.15 -33.67
C GLN A 5 -13.35 14.73 -33.37
N ARG A 6 -12.95 13.99 -34.42
CA ARG A 6 -12.37 12.65 -34.31
C ARG A 6 -11.05 12.65 -33.54
N ARG A 7 -10.17 13.64 -33.77
CA ARG A 7 -8.94 13.79 -33.00
C ARG A 7 -9.20 14.07 -31.51
N ARG A 8 -10.24 14.84 -31.19
CA ARG A 8 -10.64 15.08 -29.79
C ARG A 8 -11.22 13.84 -29.13
N GLU A 9 -12.05 13.08 -29.83
CA GLU A 9 -12.60 11.81 -29.34
C GLU A 9 -11.48 10.80 -29.07
N GLU A 10 -10.53 10.64 -30.00
CA GLU A 10 -9.36 9.78 -29.83
C GLU A 10 -8.44 10.23 -28.69
N GLN A 11 -8.22 11.54 -28.51
CA GLN A 11 -7.45 12.07 -27.37
C GLN A 11 -8.15 11.87 -26.03
N ALA A 12 -9.47 11.97 -25.97
CA ALA A 12 -10.24 11.72 -24.75
C ALA A 12 -10.22 10.24 -24.35
N LEU A 13 -10.30 9.34 -25.33
CA LEU A 13 -10.13 7.90 -25.13
C LEU A 13 -8.74 7.57 -24.59
N LEU A 14 -7.68 8.09 -25.21
CA LEU A 14 -6.30 7.87 -24.74
C LEU A 14 -6.06 8.44 -23.33
N ALA A 15 -6.64 9.60 -23.02
CA ALA A 15 -6.53 10.17 -21.67
C ALA A 15 -7.29 9.36 -20.62
N GLN A 16 -8.43 8.76 -20.99
CA GLN A 16 -9.19 7.85 -20.13
C GLN A 16 -8.41 6.55 -19.87
N ASP A 17 -7.86 5.95 -20.91
CA ASP A 17 -7.06 4.72 -20.81
C ASP A 17 -5.81 4.94 -19.95
N TYR A 18 -5.12 6.07 -20.15
CA TYR A 18 -3.94 6.44 -19.34
C TYR A 18 -4.29 6.70 -17.87
N ALA A 19 -5.46 7.26 -17.57
CA ALA A 19 -5.90 7.47 -16.20
C ALA A 19 -6.27 6.16 -15.48
N LEU A 20 -6.85 5.21 -16.22
CA LEU A 20 -7.16 3.86 -15.73
C LEU A 20 -5.89 3.07 -15.44
N GLU A 21 -4.94 3.05 -16.38
CA GLU A 21 -3.66 2.35 -16.23
C GLU A 21 -2.87 2.88 -15.02
N GLN A 22 -2.82 4.21 -14.84
CA GLN A 22 -2.21 4.85 -13.67
C GLN A 22 -2.91 4.52 -12.34
N ALA A 23 -4.24 4.37 -12.35
CA ALA A 23 -5.00 4.02 -11.16
C ALA A 23 -4.77 2.56 -10.76
N GLU A 24 -4.70 1.64 -11.74
CA GLU A 24 -4.39 0.24 -11.53
C GLU A 24 -2.95 0.06 -11.03
N GLU A 25 -1.97 0.71 -11.66
CA GLU A 25 -0.56 0.61 -11.26
C GLU A 25 -0.35 1.13 -9.82
N LYS A 26 -0.89 2.31 -9.49
CA LYS A 26 -0.82 2.86 -8.12
C LYS A 26 -1.59 2.04 -7.10
N GLY A 27 -2.75 1.49 -7.49
CA GLY A 27 -3.54 0.62 -6.62
C GLY A 27 -2.84 -0.70 -6.31
N LEU A 28 -2.17 -1.28 -7.31
CA LEU A 28 -1.44 -2.54 -7.17
C LEU A 28 -0.14 -2.36 -6.37
N GLU A 29 0.58 -1.26 -6.59
CA GLU A 29 1.78 -0.95 -5.80
C GLU A 29 1.42 -0.63 -4.35
N ARG A 30 0.40 0.18 -4.09
CA ARG A 30 -0.07 0.46 -2.72
C ARG A 30 -0.54 -0.80 -2.02
N GLY A 31 -1.38 -1.61 -2.67
CA GLY A 31 -1.87 -2.86 -2.08
C GLY A 31 -0.77 -3.88 -1.75
N LYS A 32 0.30 -3.94 -2.56
CA LYS A 32 1.47 -4.79 -2.27
C LYS A 32 2.32 -4.28 -1.12
N VAL A 33 2.49 -2.96 -1.01
CA VAL A 33 3.28 -2.34 0.07
C VAL A 33 2.51 -2.42 1.39
N GLU A 34 1.26 -2.00 1.40
CA GLU A 34 0.39 -2.04 2.58
C GLU A 34 0.23 -3.49 3.09
N GLY A 35 -0.05 -4.46 2.21
CA GLY A 35 -0.15 -5.86 2.60
C GLY A 35 1.16 -6.46 3.12
N ARG A 36 2.32 -5.97 2.67
CA ARG A 36 3.64 -6.40 3.17
C ARG A 36 3.95 -5.80 4.55
N GLU A 37 3.59 -4.54 4.77
CA GLU A 37 3.76 -3.88 6.07
C GLU A 37 2.81 -4.45 7.12
N GLU A 38 1.55 -4.68 6.76
CA GLU A 38 0.56 -5.36 7.61
C GLU A 38 1.01 -6.79 7.95
N GLY A 39 1.45 -7.57 6.95
CA GLY A 39 1.97 -8.92 7.19
C GLY A 39 3.19 -8.95 8.11
N LYS A 40 4.07 -7.96 8.01
CA LYS A 40 5.22 -7.79 8.91
C LYS A 40 4.75 -7.48 10.33
N LEU A 41 3.81 -6.53 10.50
CA LEU A 41 3.23 -6.19 11.80
C LEU A 41 2.64 -7.43 12.51
N PHE A 42 1.83 -8.21 11.80
CA PHE A 42 1.22 -9.42 12.38
C PHE A 42 2.26 -10.46 12.80
N ALA A 43 3.33 -10.67 12.02
CA ALA A 43 4.41 -11.58 12.39
C ALA A 43 5.12 -11.15 13.69
N PHE A 44 5.38 -9.85 13.86
CA PHE A 44 5.99 -9.34 15.08
C PHE A 44 5.07 -9.44 16.30
N LEU A 45 3.77 -9.14 16.15
CA LEU A 45 2.79 -9.31 17.22
C LEU A 45 2.72 -10.76 17.70
N ASP A 46 2.70 -11.72 16.76
CA ASP A 46 2.68 -13.15 17.06
C ASP A 46 3.96 -13.60 17.78
N MET A 47 5.14 -13.15 17.32
CA MET A 47 6.41 -13.45 17.99
C MET A 47 6.48 -12.91 19.41
N VAL A 48 5.94 -11.71 19.67
CA VAL A 48 5.89 -11.15 21.04
C VAL A 48 4.89 -11.92 21.90
N ARG A 49 3.71 -12.29 21.37
CA ARG A 49 2.73 -13.11 22.08
C ARG A 49 3.27 -14.51 22.43
N GLN A 50 4.11 -15.08 21.56
CA GLN A 50 4.80 -16.35 21.82
C GLN A 50 6.00 -16.22 22.76
N GLY A 51 6.35 -15.00 23.19
CA GLY A 51 7.53 -14.74 24.03
C GLY A 51 8.87 -14.93 23.30
N LEU A 52 8.86 -14.94 21.96
CA LEU A 52 10.06 -15.05 21.13
C LEU A 52 10.79 -13.70 20.99
N LEU A 53 10.07 -12.60 21.12
CA LEU A 53 10.58 -11.22 21.05
C LEU A 53 9.96 -10.38 22.18
N THR A 54 10.63 -9.28 22.54
CA THR A 54 10.05 -8.26 23.42
C THR A 54 9.38 -7.15 22.61
N SER A 55 8.40 -6.46 23.20
CA SER A 55 7.69 -5.34 22.58
C SER A 55 8.64 -4.24 22.11
N GLU A 56 9.75 -4.00 22.82
CA GLU A 56 10.74 -2.98 22.46
C GLU A 56 11.50 -3.34 21.18
N VAL A 57 11.89 -4.61 21.02
CA VAL A 57 12.61 -5.06 19.83
C VAL A 57 11.66 -5.08 18.63
N ALA A 58 10.43 -5.56 18.81
CA ALA A 58 9.43 -5.58 17.77
C ALA A 58 9.05 -4.16 17.30
N SER A 59 8.81 -3.23 18.22
CA SER A 59 8.42 -1.86 17.87
C SER A 59 9.55 -1.12 17.13
N GLN A 60 10.81 -1.30 17.52
CA GLN A 60 11.96 -0.74 16.81
C GLN A 60 12.08 -1.26 15.37
N GLN A 61 11.85 -2.56 15.15
CA GLN A 61 11.90 -3.16 13.80
C GLN A 61 10.75 -2.72 12.89
N LEU A 62 9.66 -2.25 13.49
CA LEU A 62 8.50 -1.66 12.81
C LEU A 62 8.59 -0.14 12.69
N GLY A 63 9.59 0.50 13.31
CA GLY A 63 9.75 1.96 13.28
C GLY A 63 8.66 2.72 14.04
N MET A 64 8.01 2.08 15.03
CA MET A 64 6.98 2.69 15.87
C MET A 64 7.37 2.70 17.36
N SER A 65 6.66 3.50 18.16
CA SER A 65 6.89 3.52 19.60
C SER A 65 6.43 2.22 20.27
N VAL A 66 7.05 1.88 21.40
CA VAL A 66 6.67 0.69 22.20
C VAL A 66 5.18 0.78 22.58
N SER A 67 4.72 1.96 22.99
CA SER A 67 3.32 2.18 23.40
C SER A 67 2.32 2.07 22.25
N GLU A 68 2.70 2.38 21.01
CA GLU A 68 1.84 2.13 19.85
C GLU A 68 1.76 0.64 19.54
N PHE A 69 2.89 -0.07 19.65
CA PHE A 69 2.93 -1.51 19.45
C PHE A 69 2.12 -2.27 20.51
N GLU A 70 2.26 -1.91 21.79
CA GLU A 70 1.52 -2.52 22.91
C GLU A 70 0.01 -2.34 22.81
N LYS A 71 -0.49 -1.28 22.17
CA LYS A 71 -1.92 -1.11 21.90
C LYS A 71 -2.46 -2.10 20.87
N LEU A 72 -1.59 -2.71 20.07
CA LEU A 72 -1.92 -3.68 19.03
C LEU A 72 -1.71 -5.13 19.48
N LEU A 73 -1.00 -5.34 20.60
CA LEU A 73 -0.69 -6.65 21.19
C LEU A 73 -1.92 -7.29 21.85
#